data_AF-A0A1Q3E8U3-F1
#
_entry.id   AF-A0A1Q3E8U3-F1
#
_cell.length_a   1.000
_cell.length_b   1.000
_cell.length_c   1.000
_cell.angle_alpha   90.00
_cell.angle_beta   90.00
_cell.angle_gamma   90.00
#
_symmetry.space_group_name_H-M   'P 1'
#
loop_
_entity.id
_entity.type
_entity.pdbx_description
1 polymer ?
#
loop_
_entity_poly.entity_id
_entity_poly.type
_entity_poly.pdbx_seq_one_letter_code
_entity_poly.pdbx_strand_id
1 'polypeptide(L)'
;MSDIPKAVLYYYNDSIWSCAVLLALEEKGYGEDEVVLKVVDLAKGENYGPKFLRLNSKATVPTLVVPLDKSLSVDVESRYKAITETKTIIEFLDKSRSPLSHTNTTSQAPAPILTPATIDFAATCKLFIEDLIHSEDGDPNNLLYMNARDEESLRTLADSVLPLMKGKVHALNQCLSDAQAGNIRASDKVVKFWTSKKEAAQMLLEVYENAKVPSTALDASAQARREEYFKVAKASWEVALVHVLTKLNEKIIGPYTLGEQYSIADPHLTAWLARVVMLAGGSSSDNGNVVIEKLEKHIGSSLVLPNIVSSDAPRTDAERSSARTKLGIYWDTVKERSSWKKVYGHGLH
;
A
#
# COMPACT_ATOMS: atom_id res chain seq x y z
N MET A 1 13.49 -35.09 11.02
CA MET A 1 13.12 -34.39 9.78
C MET A 1 13.95 -33.12 9.76
N SER A 2 14.69 -32.86 8.68
CA SER A 2 15.47 -31.63 8.51
C SER A 2 14.53 -30.42 8.47
N ASP A 3 14.75 -29.46 9.36
CA ASP A 3 13.96 -28.23 9.46
C ASP A 3 14.17 -27.40 8.17
N ILE A 4 13.23 -27.49 7.23
CA ILE A 4 13.29 -26.76 5.96
C ILE A 4 13.21 -25.28 6.30
N PRO A 5 14.17 -24.44 5.90
CA PRO A 5 14.14 -23.02 6.24
C PRO A 5 12.87 -22.37 5.73
N LYS A 6 12.13 -21.68 6.61
CA LYS A 6 10.87 -21.00 6.25
C LYS A 6 11.15 -19.71 5.47
N ALA A 7 10.20 -19.31 4.63
CA ALA A 7 10.23 -17.96 4.07
C ALA A 7 9.96 -16.93 5.19
N VAL A 8 10.55 -15.75 5.10
CA VAL A 8 10.36 -14.66 6.07
C VAL A 8 9.84 -13.44 5.34
N LEU A 9 8.64 -12.99 5.68
CA LEU A 9 8.07 -11.74 5.19
C LEU A 9 8.34 -10.62 6.21
N TYR A 10 9.20 -9.69 5.81
CA TYR A 10 9.38 -8.43 6.52
C TYR A 10 8.29 -7.45 6.10
N TYR A 11 7.52 -6.94 7.07
CA TYR A 11 6.32 -6.16 6.80
C TYR A 11 6.06 -5.11 7.88
N TYR A 12 5.14 -4.19 7.62
CA TYR A 12 4.63 -3.25 8.61
C TYR A 12 3.11 -3.16 8.47
N ASN A 13 2.38 -3.18 9.58
CA ASN A 13 0.90 -3.24 9.54
C ASN A 13 0.33 -2.06 8.75
N ASP A 14 0.77 -0.83 9.01
CA ASP A 14 0.23 0.35 8.32
C ASP A 14 0.88 0.59 6.93
N SER A 15 1.63 -0.39 6.40
CA SER A 15 2.17 -0.32 5.04
C SER A 15 1.19 -0.95 4.07
N ILE A 16 0.68 -0.13 3.15
CA ILE A 16 -0.29 -0.55 2.12
C ILE A 16 0.21 -1.70 1.27
N TRP A 17 1.48 -1.63 0.88
CA TRP A 17 2.07 -2.69 0.09
C TRP A 17 2.34 -3.96 0.89
N SER A 18 2.56 -3.84 2.21
CA SER A 18 2.58 -5.01 3.08
C SER A 18 1.21 -5.67 3.14
N CYS A 19 0.14 -4.87 3.26
CA CYS A 19 -1.23 -5.35 3.27
C CYS A 19 -1.60 -6.09 1.99
N ALA A 20 -1.17 -5.61 0.83
CA ALA A 20 -1.36 -6.33 -0.44
C ALA A 20 -0.75 -7.75 -0.39
N VAL A 21 0.44 -7.90 0.19
CA VAL A 21 1.07 -9.23 0.35
C VAL A 21 0.35 -10.07 1.41
N LEU A 22 -0.07 -9.48 2.54
CA LEU A 22 -0.83 -10.19 3.58
C LEU A 22 -2.17 -10.71 3.05
N LEU A 23 -2.88 -9.90 2.25
CA LEU A 23 -4.09 -10.32 1.54
C LEU A 23 -3.78 -11.52 0.65
N ALA A 24 -2.72 -11.45 -0.17
CA ALA A 24 -2.32 -12.56 -1.03
C ALA A 24 -1.92 -13.82 -0.24
N LEU A 25 -1.24 -13.70 0.89
CA LEU A 25 -0.91 -14.85 1.74
C LEU A 25 -2.18 -15.57 2.22
N GLU A 26 -3.17 -14.81 2.70
CA GLU A 26 -4.43 -15.38 3.16
C GLU A 26 -5.24 -16.00 2.01
N GLU A 27 -5.32 -15.32 0.86
CA GLU A 27 -6.02 -15.82 -0.33
C GLU A 27 -5.40 -17.11 -0.87
N LYS A 28 -4.08 -17.24 -0.78
CA LYS A 28 -3.35 -18.45 -1.19
C LYS A 28 -3.26 -19.50 -0.09
N GLY A 29 -3.80 -19.21 1.11
CA GLY A 29 -3.86 -20.15 2.22
C GLY A 29 -2.54 -20.40 2.95
N TYR A 30 -1.54 -19.53 2.83
CA TYR A 30 -0.23 -19.69 3.48
C TYR A 30 -0.36 -19.69 5.01
N GLY A 31 0.18 -20.73 5.64
CA GLY A 31 0.20 -20.90 7.10
C GLY A 31 1.42 -20.28 7.79
N GLU A 32 1.35 -20.17 9.12
CA GLU A 32 2.46 -19.70 9.99
C GLU A 32 3.67 -20.65 9.98
N ASP A 33 3.46 -21.88 9.55
CA ASP A 33 4.48 -22.89 9.36
C ASP A 33 5.21 -22.77 8.01
N GLU A 34 4.66 -22.02 7.04
CA GLU A 34 5.26 -21.77 5.73
C GLU A 34 5.96 -20.41 5.65
N VAL A 35 5.36 -19.37 6.26
CA VAL A 35 5.85 -18.00 6.20
C VAL A 35 5.92 -17.38 7.59
N VAL A 36 7.12 -16.98 8.00
CA VAL A 36 7.36 -16.23 9.23
C VAL A 36 7.15 -14.74 8.96
N LEU A 37 6.25 -14.12 9.71
CA LEU A 37 6.00 -12.69 9.63
C LEU A 37 6.93 -11.93 10.59
N LYS A 38 7.64 -10.91 10.10
CA LYS A 38 8.54 -10.08 10.91
C LYS A 38 8.24 -8.60 10.72
N VAL A 39 7.84 -7.95 11.80
CA VAL A 39 7.53 -6.52 11.79
C VAL A 39 8.83 -5.70 11.63
N VAL A 40 8.77 -4.68 10.79
CA VAL A 40 9.77 -3.62 10.65
C VAL A 40 9.07 -2.30 10.94
N ASP A 41 9.36 -1.70 12.08
CA ASP A 41 8.70 -0.47 12.53
C ASP A 41 9.16 0.74 11.70
N LEU A 42 8.32 1.16 10.76
CA LEU A 42 8.59 2.30 9.88
C LEU A 42 8.51 3.64 10.64
N ALA A 43 7.74 3.72 11.72
CA ALA A 43 7.66 4.92 12.55
C ALA A 43 8.96 5.17 13.31
N LYS A 44 9.66 4.09 13.70
CA LYS A 44 11.01 4.16 14.27
C LYS A 44 12.14 4.16 13.24
N GLY A 45 11.81 4.08 11.95
CA GLY A 45 12.80 4.06 10.87
C GLY A 45 13.70 2.81 10.85
N GLU A 46 13.22 1.67 11.35
CA GLU A 46 14.01 0.42 11.41
C GLU A 46 14.49 -0.06 10.02
N ASN A 47 13.73 0.27 8.98
CA ASN A 47 14.05 0.02 7.58
C ASN A 47 15.33 0.74 7.09
N TYR A 48 15.78 1.79 7.76
CA TYR A 48 17.03 2.48 7.42
C TYR A 48 18.28 1.81 7.99
N GLY A 49 18.11 0.88 8.94
CA GLY A 49 19.21 0.19 9.58
C GLY A 49 20.01 -0.68 8.59
N PRO A 50 21.35 -0.80 8.75
CA PRO A 50 22.19 -1.59 7.85
C PRO A 50 21.76 -3.06 7.72
N LYS A 51 21.18 -3.65 8.77
CA LYS A 51 20.65 -5.02 8.75
C LYS A 51 19.52 -5.17 7.74
N PHE A 52 18.60 -4.20 7.69
CA PHE A 52 17.49 -4.22 6.74
C PHE A 52 17.93 -3.82 5.33
N LEU A 53 18.81 -2.83 5.19
CA LEU A 53 19.32 -2.40 3.88
C LEU A 53 20.07 -3.50 3.10
N ARG A 54 20.62 -4.49 3.81
CA ARG A 54 21.19 -5.71 3.18
C ARG A 54 20.14 -6.62 2.56
N LEU A 55 18.91 -6.60 3.08
CA LEU A 55 17.77 -7.34 2.53
C LEU A 55 17.10 -6.56 1.41
N ASN A 56 16.86 -5.26 1.65
CA ASN A 56 16.26 -4.35 0.70
C ASN A 56 16.93 -2.98 0.74
N SER A 57 17.79 -2.73 -0.25
CA SER A 57 18.53 -1.47 -0.39
C SER A 57 17.64 -0.24 -0.65
N LYS A 58 16.36 -0.42 -1.00
CA LYS A 58 15.39 0.67 -1.14
C LYS A 58 14.82 1.13 0.21
N ALA A 59 15.10 0.41 1.30
CA ALA A 59 14.53 0.63 2.63
C ALA A 59 12.99 0.60 2.63
N THR A 60 12.38 -0.31 1.86
CA THR A 60 10.92 -0.45 1.78
C THR A 60 10.46 -1.79 2.32
N VAL A 61 9.23 -1.83 2.80
CA VAL A 61 8.48 -3.07 3.03
C VAL A 61 7.30 -3.11 2.05
N PRO A 62 6.82 -4.30 1.65
CA PRO A 62 7.23 -5.62 2.10
C PRO A 62 8.60 -6.08 1.55
N THR A 63 9.21 -7.08 2.19
CA THR A 63 10.38 -7.79 1.65
C THR A 63 10.29 -9.26 2.03
N LEU A 64 10.16 -10.13 1.03
CA LEU A 64 10.06 -11.57 1.22
C LEU A 64 11.44 -12.21 1.02
N VAL A 65 11.95 -12.90 2.04
CA VAL A 65 13.19 -13.68 1.97
C VAL A 65 12.81 -15.15 1.86
N VAL A 66 13.15 -15.79 0.75
CA VAL A 66 12.81 -17.19 0.47
C VAL A 66 14.06 -18.06 0.38
N PRO A 67 14.03 -19.30 0.87
CA PRO A 67 15.09 -20.28 0.60
C PRO A 67 15.11 -20.65 -0.89
N LEU A 68 16.29 -20.90 -1.46
CA LEU A 68 16.38 -21.44 -2.83
C LEU A 68 16.47 -22.96 -2.79
N ASP A 69 15.63 -23.63 -3.58
CA ASP A 69 15.55 -25.10 -3.70
C ASP A 69 16.91 -25.77 -4.00
N LYS A 70 17.77 -25.08 -4.77
CA LYS A 70 19.08 -25.59 -5.22
C LYS A 70 20.28 -25.20 -4.33
N SER A 71 20.08 -24.50 -3.22
CA SER A 71 21.17 -24.07 -2.31
C SER A 71 21.02 -24.55 -0.87
N LEU A 72 20.30 -25.67 -0.69
CA LEU A 72 20.17 -26.35 0.60
C LEU A 72 21.39 -27.22 0.98
N SER A 73 22.39 -27.36 0.10
CA SER A 73 23.66 -28.01 0.44
C SER A 73 24.53 -27.09 1.30
N VAL A 74 25.37 -27.68 2.15
CA VAL A 74 26.17 -26.95 3.16
C VAL A 74 27.14 -25.96 2.50
N ASP A 75 27.54 -26.23 1.25
CA ASP A 75 28.62 -25.55 0.53
C ASP A 75 28.19 -24.31 -0.29
N VAL A 76 26.91 -23.93 -0.30
CA VAL A 76 26.44 -22.76 -1.08
C VAL A 76 26.28 -21.52 -0.19
N GLU A 77 27.05 -20.47 -0.49
CA GLU A 77 27.07 -19.20 0.25
C GLU A 77 25.73 -18.42 0.20
N SER A 78 24.94 -18.57 -0.87
CA SER A 78 23.65 -17.89 -1.04
C SER A 78 22.46 -18.84 -0.88
N ARG A 79 22.02 -19.02 0.37
CA ARG A 79 20.89 -19.90 0.73
C ARG A 79 19.51 -19.25 0.54
N TYR A 80 19.47 -17.93 0.38
CA TYR A 80 18.24 -17.16 0.37
C TYR A 80 18.23 -16.10 -0.72
N LYS A 81 17.04 -15.82 -1.25
CA LYS A 81 16.79 -14.70 -2.17
C LYS A 81 15.79 -13.74 -1.54
N ALA A 82 16.13 -12.45 -1.54
CA ALA A 82 15.20 -11.39 -1.19
C ALA A 82 14.40 -10.96 -2.44
N ILE A 83 13.09 -10.90 -2.30
CA ILE A 83 12.15 -10.36 -3.27
C ILE A 83 11.56 -9.10 -2.64
N THR A 84 11.77 -7.94 -3.27
CA THR A 84 11.51 -6.62 -2.67
C THR A 84 10.34 -5.88 -3.31
N GLU A 85 9.90 -6.29 -4.50
CA GLU A 85 8.80 -5.64 -5.21
C GLU A 85 7.48 -6.36 -4.92
N THR A 86 6.48 -5.62 -4.46
CA THR A 86 5.17 -6.14 -4.02
C THR A 86 4.53 -7.04 -5.07
N LYS A 87 4.48 -6.61 -6.34
CA LYS A 87 3.92 -7.40 -7.44
C LYS A 87 4.67 -8.72 -7.63
N THR A 88 6.00 -8.67 -7.64
CA THR A 88 6.84 -9.86 -7.78
C THR A 88 6.69 -10.81 -6.59
N ILE A 89 6.50 -10.28 -5.38
CA ILE A 89 6.20 -11.11 -4.19
C ILE A 89 4.87 -11.84 -4.39
N ILE A 90 3.81 -11.15 -4.79
CA ILE A 90 2.47 -11.75 -4.99
C ILE A 90 2.51 -12.77 -6.13
N GLU A 91 3.16 -12.47 -7.25
CA GLU A 91 3.36 -13.41 -8.36
C GLU A 91 4.16 -14.65 -7.94
N PHE A 92 5.19 -14.46 -7.10
CA PHE A 92 5.97 -15.57 -6.56
C PHE A 92 5.08 -16.45 -5.66
N LEU A 93 4.33 -15.86 -4.74
CA LEU A 93 3.41 -16.58 -3.86
C LEU A 93 2.32 -17.34 -4.64
N ASP A 94 1.77 -16.74 -5.71
CA ASP A 94 0.77 -17.40 -6.57
C ASP A 94 1.36 -18.61 -7.30
N LYS A 95 2.57 -18.46 -7.87
CA LYS A 95 3.28 -19.52 -8.60
C LYS A 95 3.76 -20.65 -7.68
N SER A 96 4.28 -20.30 -6.50
CA SER A 96 4.80 -21.27 -5.52
C SER A 96 3.69 -22.15 -4.95
N ARG A 97 2.45 -21.68 -4.93
CA ARG A 97 1.32 -22.45 -4.43
C ARG A 97 0.15 -22.41 -5.42
N SER A 98 0.18 -23.32 -6.38
CA SER A 98 -0.93 -23.56 -7.31
C SER A 98 -1.63 -24.87 -6.99
N PRO A 99 -2.85 -25.12 -7.50
CA PRO A 99 -3.52 -26.41 -7.37
C PRO A 99 -2.71 -27.61 -7.92
N LEU A 100 -1.73 -27.33 -8.77
CA LEU A 100 -0.83 -28.32 -9.39
C LEU A 100 0.56 -28.32 -8.74
N SER A 101 0.81 -27.47 -7.73
CA SER A 101 2.13 -27.35 -7.12
C SER A 101 2.42 -28.52 -6.19
N HIS A 102 3.59 -29.13 -6.35
CA HIS A 102 4.13 -30.15 -5.45
C HIS A 102 4.90 -29.51 -4.27
N THR A 103 4.68 -28.23 -3.97
CA THR A 103 5.23 -27.65 -2.75
C THR A 103 4.69 -28.44 -1.56
N ASN A 104 5.57 -28.80 -0.63
CA ASN A 104 5.25 -29.47 0.62
C ASN A 104 4.45 -28.51 1.54
N THR A 105 3.32 -28.02 1.05
CA THR A 105 2.42 -27.17 1.80
C THR A 105 1.80 -28.01 2.90
N THR A 106 1.78 -27.42 4.08
CA THR A 106 1.18 -27.99 5.28
C THR A 106 -0.28 -27.58 5.42
N SER A 107 -0.71 -26.55 4.69
CA SER A 107 -2.05 -26.01 4.75
C SER A 107 -2.97 -26.71 3.74
N GLN A 108 -4.16 -27.10 4.22
CA GLN A 108 -5.23 -27.68 3.40
C GLN A 108 -6.17 -26.64 2.80
N ALA A 109 -5.89 -25.35 3.02
CA ALA A 109 -6.69 -24.26 2.47
C ALA A 109 -6.59 -24.25 0.93
N PRO A 110 -7.72 -24.01 0.22
CA PRO A 110 -7.71 -23.85 -1.24
C PRO A 110 -6.72 -22.78 -1.67
N ALA A 111 -6.00 -23.03 -2.76
CA ALA A 111 -5.07 -22.09 -3.36
C ALA A 111 -5.56 -21.69 -4.77
N PRO A 112 -6.50 -20.73 -4.89
CA PRO A 112 -7.02 -20.28 -6.18
C PRO A 112 -5.90 -19.70 -7.04
N ILE A 113 -6.02 -19.83 -8.37
CA ILE A 113 -5.07 -19.21 -9.30
C ILE A 113 -5.38 -17.71 -9.39
N LEU A 114 -4.42 -16.86 -9.05
CA LEU A 114 -4.58 -15.40 -9.15
C LEU A 114 -4.07 -14.86 -10.48
N THR A 115 -3.12 -15.56 -11.11
CA THR A 115 -2.57 -15.16 -12.41
C THR A 115 -3.68 -15.11 -13.47
N PRO A 116 -3.80 -14.01 -14.25
CA PRO A 116 -4.79 -13.88 -15.31
C PRO A 116 -4.68 -14.99 -16.38
N ALA A 117 -5.83 -15.50 -16.84
CA ALA A 117 -5.89 -16.59 -17.82
C ALA A 117 -5.65 -16.16 -19.27
N THR A 118 -5.81 -14.87 -19.60
CA THR A 118 -5.71 -14.34 -20.97
C THR A 118 -4.71 -13.19 -21.06
N ILE A 119 -4.19 -12.95 -22.27
CA ILE A 119 -3.27 -11.83 -22.55
C ILE A 119 -3.97 -10.48 -22.26
N ASP A 120 -5.25 -10.35 -22.61
CA ASP A 120 -6.02 -9.12 -22.37
C ASP A 120 -6.21 -8.84 -20.87
N PHE A 121 -6.49 -9.89 -20.07
CA PHE A 121 -6.57 -9.75 -18.62
C PHE A 121 -5.20 -9.50 -18.00
N ALA A 122 -4.11 -10.07 -18.54
CA ALA A 122 -2.76 -9.75 -18.10
C ALA A 122 -2.38 -8.29 -18.39
N ALA A 123 -2.75 -7.77 -19.57
CA ALA A 123 -2.55 -6.37 -19.93
C ALA A 123 -3.37 -5.43 -19.03
N THR A 124 -4.63 -5.78 -18.75
CA THR A 124 -5.48 -5.02 -17.81
C THR A 124 -4.92 -5.08 -16.40
N CYS A 125 -4.48 -6.23 -15.91
CA CYS A 125 -3.82 -6.39 -14.62
C CYS A 125 -2.58 -5.49 -14.49
N LYS A 126 -1.76 -5.43 -15.56
CA LYS A 126 -0.59 -4.54 -15.62
C LYS A 126 -1.00 -3.07 -15.52
N LEU A 127 -2.02 -2.64 -16.28
CA LEU A 127 -2.56 -1.28 -16.22
C LEU A 127 -2.99 -0.89 -14.80
N PHE A 128 -3.76 -1.76 -14.12
CA PHE A 128 -4.20 -1.50 -12.74
C PHE A 128 -3.01 -1.34 -11.80
N ILE A 129 -2.05 -2.26 -11.85
CA ILE A 129 -0.95 -2.31 -10.89
C ILE A 129 0.10 -1.24 -11.21
N GLU A 130 0.70 -1.28 -12.39
CA GLU A 130 1.89 -0.47 -12.71
C GLU A 130 1.53 0.95 -13.10
N ASP A 131 0.50 1.12 -13.92
CA ASP A 131 0.21 2.41 -14.56
C ASP A 131 -0.79 3.26 -13.74
N LEU A 132 -1.53 2.66 -12.81
CA LEU A 132 -2.51 3.36 -11.96
C LEU A 132 -2.11 3.40 -10.50
N ILE A 133 -2.13 2.27 -9.77
CA ILE A 133 -2.00 2.29 -8.29
C ILE A 133 -0.54 2.34 -7.78
N HIS A 134 0.45 1.90 -8.57
CA HIS A 134 1.88 2.09 -8.27
C HIS A 134 2.49 3.28 -9.03
N SER A 135 1.66 4.05 -9.75
CA SER A 135 2.10 5.31 -10.38
C SER A 135 2.40 6.38 -9.33
N GLU A 136 3.06 7.47 -9.73
CA GLU A 136 3.27 8.64 -8.87
C GLU A 136 1.92 9.26 -8.44
N ASP A 137 0.95 9.31 -9.37
CA ASP A 137 -0.41 9.82 -9.13
C ASP A 137 -1.20 8.95 -8.14
N GLY A 138 -0.88 7.66 -8.09
CA GLY A 138 -1.50 6.68 -7.20
C GLY A 138 -0.74 6.42 -5.90
N ASP A 139 0.39 7.06 -5.62
CA ASP A 139 1.21 6.69 -4.44
C ASP A 139 0.43 6.93 -3.12
N PRO A 140 0.09 5.87 -2.36
CA PRO A 140 -0.69 6.01 -1.13
C PRO A 140 0.04 6.81 -0.04
N ASN A 141 1.38 6.87 -0.06
CA ASN A 141 2.14 7.70 0.87
C ASN A 141 2.07 9.18 0.49
N ASN A 142 2.13 9.49 -0.81
CA ASN A 142 1.93 10.86 -1.28
C ASN A 142 0.53 11.34 -0.89
N LEU A 143 -0.51 10.52 -1.13
CA LEU A 143 -1.89 10.83 -0.74
C LEU A 143 -2.03 11.04 0.78
N LEU A 144 -1.37 10.22 1.61
CA LEU A 144 -1.34 10.40 3.07
C LEU A 144 -0.73 11.75 3.47
N TYR A 145 0.48 12.05 2.97
CA TYR A 145 1.19 13.27 3.36
C TYR A 145 0.54 14.52 2.78
N MET A 146 -0.11 14.42 1.63
CA MET A 146 -0.74 15.54 0.95
C MET A 146 -2.24 15.62 1.22
N ASN A 147 -2.73 15.11 2.36
CA ASN A 147 -4.16 15.00 2.66
C ASN A 147 -4.81 16.28 3.23
N ALA A 148 -4.11 17.41 3.26
CA ALA A 148 -4.63 18.69 3.77
C ALA A 148 -4.62 19.77 2.69
N ARG A 149 -5.74 20.48 2.50
CA ARG A 149 -5.88 21.54 1.48
C ARG A 149 -6.15 22.94 2.06
N ASP A 150 -6.20 23.03 3.39
CA ASP A 150 -6.45 24.24 4.16
C ASP A 150 -5.81 24.14 5.57
N GLU A 151 -5.79 25.25 6.33
CA GLU A 151 -5.16 25.31 7.65
C GLU A 151 -5.83 24.40 8.69
N GLU A 152 -7.12 24.12 8.57
CA GLU A 152 -7.85 23.26 9.50
C GLU A 152 -7.48 21.79 9.28
N SER A 153 -7.59 21.32 8.04
CA SER A 153 -7.16 19.97 7.65
C SER A 153 -5.66 19.76 7.89
N LEU A 154 -4.82 20.79 7.73
CA LEU A 154 -3.38 20.70 8.01
C LEU A 154 -3.11 20.46 9.50
N ARG A 155 -3.84 21.13 10.40
CA ARG A 155 -3.71 20.91 11.84
C ARG A 155 -4.08 19.47 12.22
N THR A 156 -5.21 18.98 11.71
CA THR A 156 -5.67 17.60 11.95
C THR A 156 -4.69 16.58 11.39
N LEU A 157 -4.19 16.78 10.17
CA LEU A 157 -3.21 15.89 9.56
C LEU A 157 -1.89 15.90 10.35
N ALA A 158 -1.41 17.07 10.76
CA ALA A 158 -0.16 17.19 11.51
C ALA A 158 -0.20 16.37 12.81
N ASP A 159 -1.33 16.34 13.53
CA ASP A 159 -1.46 15.55 14.76
C ASP A 159 -1.26 14.03 14.51
N SER A 160 -1.60 13.51 13.32
CA SER A 160 -1.39 12.09 12.98
C SER A 160 -0.01 11.79 12.40
N VAL A 161 0.57 12.68 11.57
CA VAL A 161 1.82 12.41 10.83
C VAL A 161 3.08 12.93 11.51
N LEU A 162 2.98 13.88 12.45
CA LEU A 162 4.16 14.43 13.14
C LEU A 162 5.00 13.37 13.86
N PRO A 163 4.42 12.41 14.63
CA PRO A 163 5.22 11.39 15.30
C PRO A 163 6.03 10.54 14.31
N LEU A 164 5.40 10.15 13.19
CA LEU A 164 6.03 9.39 12.11
C LEU A 164 7.20 10.18 11.47
N MET A 165 6.98 11.46 11.16
CA MET A 165 8.01 12.29 10.54
C MET A 165 9.20 12.55 11.48
N LYS A 166 8.93 12.84 12.76
CA LYS A 166 9.97 13.01 13.77
C LYS A 166 10.78 11.74 13.97
N GLY A 167 10.11 10.59 14.08
CA GLY A 167 10.78 9.29 14.19
C GLY A 167 11.67 8.98 13.00
N LYS A 168 11.19 9.24 11.78
CA LYS A 168 11.96 9.07 10.53
C LYS A 168 13.20 9.97 10.48
N VAL A 169 13.05 11.26 10.75
CA VAL A 169 14.18 12.20 10.77
C VAL A 169 15.18 11.83 11.88
N HIS A 170 14.70 11.45 13.06
CA HIS A 170 15.53 11.00 14.17
C HIS A 170 16.36 9.75 13.80
N ALA A 171 15.73 8.71 13.25
CA ALA A 171 16.40 7.49 12.84
C ALA A 171 17.48 7.72 11.77
N LEU A 172 17.20 8.59 10.80
CA LEU A 172 18.15 8.96 9.75
C LEU A 172 19.33 9.78 10.29
N ASN A 173 19.06 10.72 11.21
CA ASN A 173 20.11 11.43 11.95
C ASN A 173 21.01 10.45 12.71
N GLN A 174 20.42 9.50 13.42
CA GLN A 174 21.17 8.49 14.15
C GLN A 174 22.05 7.64 13.22
N CYS A 175 21.51 7.17 12.09
CA CYS A 175 22.29 6.41 11.10
C CYS A 175 23.50 7.21 10.58
N LEU A 176 23.30 8.50 10.29
CA LEU A 176 24.37 9.39 9.82
C LEU A 176 25.43 9.63 10.90
N SER A 177 25.00 9.92 12.14
CA SER A 177 25.91 10.13 13.27
C SER A 177 26.70 8.86 13.60
N ASP A 178 26.06 7.69 13.61
CA ASP A 178 26.73 6.42 13.86
C ASP A 178 27.73 6.05 12.77
N ALA A 179 27.44 6.38 11.51
CA ALA A 179 28.38 6.20 10.41
C ALA A 179 29.59 7.14 10.53
N GLN A 180 29.37 8.40 10.89
CA GLN A 180 30.44 9.38 11.12
C GLN A 180 31.33 9.00 12.31
N ALA A 181 30.74 8.46 13.38
CA ALA A 181 31.45 8.00 14.56
C ALA A 181 32.17 6.64 14.35
N GLY A 182 31.94 5.95 13.23
CA GLY A 182 32.50 4.62 12.97
C GLY A 182 31.78 3.46 13.68
N ASN A 183 30.65 3.73 14.35
CA ASN A 183 29.80 2.70 15.00
C ASN A 183 29.15 1.77 13.98
N ILE A 184 28.88 2.29 12.77
CA ILE A 184 28.29 1.56 11.66
C ILE A 184 29.15 1.71 10.41
N ARG A 185 29.50 0.60 9.78
CA ARG A 185 30.13 0.61 8.45
C ARG A 185 29.07 0.81 7.36
N ALA A 186 28.96 2.02 6.85
CA ALA A 186 28.13 2.38 5.69
C ALA A 186 29.02 2.78 4.50
N SER A 187 28.57 2.47 3.29
CA SER A 187 29.23 2.97 2.08
C SER A 187 28.77 4.40 1.78
N ASP A 188 29.53 5.15 0.97
CA ASP A 188 29.13 6.50 0.53
C ASP A 188 27.76 6.52 -0.15
N LYS A 189 27.40 5.44 -0.84
CA LYS A 189 26.07 5.29 -1.46
C LYS A 189 24.97 5.23 -0.39
N VAL A 190 25.18 4.50 0.69
CA VAL A 190 24.23 4.40 1.81
C VAL A 190 24.14 5.72 2.57
N VAL A 191 25.27 6.41 2.79
CA VAL A 191 25.28 7.73 3.43
C VAL A 191 24.50 8.74 2.58
N LYS A 192 24.75 8.81 1.26
CA LYS A 192 23.98 9.67 0.34
C LYS A 192 22.49 9.35 0.34
N PHE A 193 22.15 8.06 0.38
CA PHE A 193 20.77 7.62 0.49
C PHE A 193 20.11 8.12 1.78
N TRP A 194 20.75 7.97 2.95
CA TRP A 194 20.22 8.48 4.21
C TRP A 194 20.08 10.00 4.20
N THR A 195 21.05 10.73 3.69
CA THR A 195 20.99 12.20 3.56
C THR A 195 19.79 12.63 2.71
N SER A 196 19.62 12.06 1.52
CA SER A 196 18.49 12.38 0.65
C SER A 196 17.13 12.05 1.28
N LYS A 197 17.02 10.90 1.96
CA LYS A 197 15.78 10.54 2.68
C LYS A 197 15.50 11.46 3.86
N LYS A 198 16.55 11.96 4.54
CA LYS A 198 16.42 12.92 5.64
C LYS A 198 15.92 14.26 5.11
N GLU A 199 16.54 14.79 4.05
CA GLU A 199 16.13 16.04 3.42
C GLU A 199 14.67 16.02 2.98
N ALA A 200 14.25 14.94 2.31
CA ALA A 200 12.85 14.76 1.90
C ALA A 200 11.88 14.74 3.09
N ALA A 201 12.22 14.04 4.17
CA ALA A 201 11.38 13.99 5.36
C ALA A 201 11.36 15.33 6.12
N GLN A 202 12.50 16.03 6.16
CA GLN A 202 12.65 17.31 6.84
C GLN A 202 11.77 18.40 6.20
N MET A 203 11.70 18.45 4.86
CA MET A 203 10.85 19.41 4.16
C MET A 203 9.37 19.31 4.57
N LEU A 204 8.85 18.09 4.70
CA LEU A 204 7.47 17.88 5.17
C LEU A 204 7.33 18.14 6.67
N LEU A 205 8.31 17.71 7.48
CA LEU A 205 8.31 17.93 8.93
C LEU A 205 8.17 19.41 9.26
N GLU A 206 8.92 20.28 8.58
CA GLU A 206 8.86 21.74 8.79
C GLU A 206 7.47 22.34 8.52
N VAL A 207 6.73 21.81 7.54
CA VAL A 207 5.35 22.24 7.27
C VAL A 207 4.44 21.84 8.44
N TYR A 208 4.54 20.58 8.90
CA TYR A 208 3.69 20.07 9.97
C TYR A 208 4.01 20.65 11.35
N GLU A 209 5.28 20.92 11.66
CA GLU A 209 5.65 21.56 12.94
C GLU A 209 5.05 22.95 13.08
N ASN A 210 4.86 23.63 11.96
CA ASN A 210 4.23 24.94 11.91
C ASN A 210 2.70 24.87 11.77
N ALA A 211 2.07 23.69 11.64
CA ALA A 211 0.64 23.56 11.30
C ALA A 211 -0.31 24.34 12.22
N LYS A 212 0.03 24.50 13.51
CA LYS A 212 -0.78 25.23 14.49
C LYS A 212 -0.54 26.75 14.49
N VAL A 213 0.47 27.22 13.77
CA VAL A 213 0.79 28.64 13.60
C VAL A 213 -0.03 29.19 12.42
N PRO A 214 -0.86 30.24 12.62
CA PRO A 214 -1.59 30.88 11.53
C PRO A 214 -0.64 31.39 10.43
N SER A 215 -1.05 31.32 9.16
CA SER A 215 -0.14 31.68 8.05
C SER A 215 0.37 33.12 8.12
N THR A 216 -0.42 34.04 8.68
CA THR A 216 -0.04 35.45 8.88
C THR A 216 1.06 35.67 9.93
N ALA A 217 1.33 34.66 10.77
CA ALA A 217 2.35 34.70 11.81
C ALA A 217 3.63 33.93 11.42
N LEU A 218 3.66 33.33 10.22
CA LEU A 218 4.86 32.66 9.70
C LEU A 218 5.84 33.67 9.10
N ASP A 219 7.12 33.32 9.11
CA ASP A 219 8.09 34.00 8.26
C ASP A 219 7.83 33.69 6.77
N ALA A 220 8.40 34.51 5.88
CA ALA A 220 8.19 34.39 4.44
C ALA A 220 8.59 33.01 3.87
N SER A 221 9.58 32.34 4.46
CA SER A 221 10.07 31.04 4.00
C SER A 221 9.10 29.93 4.39
N ALA A 222 8.62 29.92 5.64
CA ALA A 222 7.64 28.97 6.14
C ALA A 222 6.27 29.17 5.46
N GLN A 223 5.88 30.42 5.19
CA GLN A 223 4.68 30.74 4.41
C GLN A 223 4.78 30.15 2.99
N ALA A 224 5.88 30.38 2.27
CA ALA A 224 6.09 29.83 0.93
C ALA A 224 6.06 28.30 0.90
N ARG A 225 6.66 27.63 1.91
CA ARG A 225 6.61 26.16 2.03
C ARG A 225 5.17 25.65 2.21
N ARG A 226 4.36 26.32 3.04
CA ARG A 226 2.96 25.96 3.25
C ARG A 226 2.12 26.17 1.99
N GLU A 227 2.34 27.27 1.28
CA GLU A 227 1.63 27.57 0.03
C GLU A 227 1.93 26.51 -1.04
N GLU A 228 3.20 26.14 -1.22
CA GLU A 228 3.57 25.06 -2.15
C GLU A 228 2.99 23.70 -1.70
N TYR A 229 3.00 23.41 -0.40
CA TYR A 229 2.35 22.21 0.14
C TYR A 229 0.86 22.14 -0.26
N PHE A 230 0.08 23.21 -0.03
CA PHE A 230 -1.34 23.20 -0.39
C PHE A 230 -1.58 23.09 -1.89
N LYS A 231 -0.71 23.69 -2.71
CA LYS A 231 -0.76 23.55 -4.16
C LYS A 231 -0.53 22.11 -4.60
N VAL A 232 0.49 21.44 -4.06
CA VAL A 232 0.78 20.02 -4.34
C VAL A 232 -0.34 19.11 -3.83
N ALA A 233 -0.90 19.41 -2.65
CA ALA A 233 -2.01 18.66 -2.09
C ALA A 233 -3.27 18.72 -2.94
N LYS A 234 -3.64 19.91 -3.42
CA LYS A 234 -4.76 20.07 -4.36
C LYS A 234 -4.50 19.33 -5.67
N ALA A 235 -3.30 19.47 -6.25
CA ALA A 235 -2.97 18.76 -7.49
C ALA A 235 -3.04 17.22 -7.31
N SER A 236 -2.54 16.71 -6.18
CA SER A 236 -2.51 15.28 -5.89
C SER A 236 -3.93 14.71 -5.72
N TRP A 237 -4.79 15.38 -4.94
CA TRP A 237 -6.14 14.88 -4.64
C TRP A 237 -7.20 15.24 -5.69
N GLU A 238 -7.19 16.48 -6.20
CA GLU A 238 -8.25 17.02 -7.06
C GLU A 238 -8.01 16.77 -8.55
N VAL A 239 -6.79 16.36 -8.94
CA VAL A 239 -6.42 16.11 -10.34
C VAL A 239 -5.88 14.70 -10.52
N ALA A 240 -4.75 14.37 -9.90
CA ALA A 240 -4.07 13.09 -10.10
C ALA A 240 -4.93 11.91 -9.62
N LEU A 241 -5.43 11.96 -8.39
CA LEU A 241 -6.28 10.90 -7.86
C LEU A 241 -7.62 10.78 -8.60
N VAL A 242 -8.20 11.89 -9.07
CA VAL A 242 -9.41 11.88 -9.90
C VAL A 242 -9.18 11.08 -11.18
N HIS A 243 -8.03 11.27 -11.84
CA HIS A 243 -7.65 10.50 -13.02
C HIS A 243 -7.57 9.01 -12.69
N VAL A 244 -6.86 8.64 -11.62
CA VAL A 244 -6.68 7.24 -11.19
C VAL A 244 -8.03 6.60 -10.88
N LEU A 245 -8.86 7.20 -10.02
CA LEU A 245 -10.16 6.64 -9.64
C LEU A 245 -11.12 6.51 -10.82
N THR A 246 -11.14 7.49 -11.72
CA THR A 246 -11.95 7.43 -12.95
C THR A 246 -11.52 6.27 -13.82
N LYS A 247 -10.21 6.07 -14.01
CA LYS A 247 -9.67 4.97 -14.81
C LYS A 247 -9.89 3.60 -14.17
N LEU A 248 -9.71 3.48 -12.85
CA LEU A 248 -10.03 2.25 -12.12
C LEU A 248 -11.52 1.90 -12.29
N ASN A 249 -12.41 2.86 -12.05
CA ASN A 249 -13.84 2.65 -12.21
C ASN A 249 -14.19 2.28 -13.65
N GLU A 250 -13.61 2.93 -14.67
CA GLU A 250 -13.84 2.58 -16.09
C GLU A 250 -13.46 1.11 -16.38
N LYS A 251 -12.28 0.70 -15.90
CA LYS A 251 -11.62 -0.54 -16.32
C LYS A 251 -11.98 -1.79 -15.51
N ILE A 252 -12.62 -1.67 -14.36
CA ILE A 252 -13.11 -2.84 -13.61
C ILE A 252 -14.12 -3.61 -14.49
N ILE A 253 -13.92 -4.92 -14.62
CA ILE A 253 -14.73 -5.76 -15.54
C ILE A 253 -15.93 -6.37 -14.82
N GLY A 254 -15.77 -6.84 -13.58
CA GLY A 254 -16.82 -7.53 -12.84
C GLY A 254 -16.80 -7.19 -11.36
N PRO A 255 -17.31 -8.08 -10.48
CA PRO A 255 -17.28 -7.84 -9.03
C PRO A 255 -15.85 -7.80 -8.47
N TYR A 256 -14.89 -8.42 -9.16
CA TYR A 256 -13.45 -8.22 -8.97
C TYR A 256 -12.83 -7.52 -10.18
N THR A 257 -11.57 -7.11 -10.05
CA THR A 257 -10.88 -6.26 -11.04
C THR A 257 -11.00 -6.78 -12.47
N LEU A 258 -10.81 -8.09 -12.66
CA LEU A 258 -10.77 -8.74 -13.98
C LEU A 258 -12.01 -9.62 -14.27
N GLY A 259 -13.09 -9.51 -13.48
CA GLY A 259 -14.32 -10.28 -13.68
C GLY A 259 -14.80 -10.97 -12.41
N GLU A 260 -15.25 -12.22 -12.54
CA GLU A 260 -15.83 -13.02 -11.45
C GLU A 260 -14.80 -13.65 -10.52
N GLN A 261 -13.53 -13.69 -10.91
CA GLN A 261 -12.46 -14.33 -10.16
C GLN A 261 -11.49 -13.30 -9.56
N TYR A 262 -11.08 -13.56 -8.32
CA TYR A 262 -10.04 -12.81 -7.64
C TYR A 262 -8.68 -13.08 -8.30
N SER A 263 -7.92 -12.02 -8.55
CA SER A 263 -6.72 -12.02 -9.38
C SER A 263 -5.56 -11.31 -8.69
N ILE A 264 -4.37 -11.29 -9.32
CA ILE A 264 -3.19 -10.58 -8.81
C ILE A 264 -3.46 -9.07 -8.62
N ALA A 265 -4.36 -8.47 -9.42
CA ALA A 265 -4.68 -7.04 -9.27
C ALA A 265 -5.45 -6.73 -7.98
N ASP A 266 -6.23 -7.69 -7.48
CA ASP A 266 -7.19 -7.44 -6.41
C ASP A 266 -6.53 -7.19 -5.03
N PRO A 267 -5.49 -7.92 -4.58
CA PRO A 267 -4.78 -7.56 -3.36
C PRO A 267 -4.19 -6.15 -3.39
N HIS A 268 -3.70 -5.72 -4.56
CA HIS A 268 -3.14 -4.38 -4.71
C HIS A 268 -4.23 -3.32 -4.67
N LEU A 269 -5.31 -3.48 -5.45
CA LEU A 269 -6.41 -2.53 -5.48
C LEU A 269 -7.14 -2.47 -4.14
N THR A 270 -7.37 -3.61 -3.49
CA THR A 270 -7.99 -3.69 -2.16
C THR A 270 -7.17 -2.90 -1.13
N ALA A 271 -5.85 -3.14 -1.07
CA ALA A 271 -5.01 -2.44 -0.10
C ALA A 271 -4.90 -0.94 -0.38
N TRP A 272 -4.74 -0.57 -1.64
CA TRP A 272 -4.70 0.83 -2.06
C TRP A 272 -6.01 1.54 -1.76
N LEU A 273 -7.15 0.96 -2.16
CA LEU A 273 -8.46 1.56 -1.97
C LEU A 273 -8.80 1.69 -0.48
N ALA A 274 -8.48 0.69 0.35
CA ALA A 274 -8.63 0.77 1.80
C ALA A 274 -7.97 2.03 2.39
N ARG A 275 -6.75 2.36 1.94
CA ARG A 275 -6.06 3.60 2.36
C ARG A 275 -6.78 4.85 1.89
N VAL A 276 -7.11 4.94 0.61
CA VAL A 276 -7.74 6.13 0.05
C VAL A 276 -9.09 6.41 0.73
N VAL A 277 -9.86 5.34 1.00
CA VAL A 277 -11.13 5.41 1.72
C VAL A 277 -10.93 5.86 3.16
N MET A 278 -9.94 5.32 3.88
CA MET A 278 -9.61 5.78 5.23
C MET A 278 -9.26 7.28 5.26
N LEU A 279 -8.43 7.73 4.31
CA LEU A 279 -8.02 9.13 4.22
C LEU A 279 -9.18 10.09 3.91
N ALA A 280 -10.24 9.59 3.29
CA ALA A 280 -11.50 10.29 3.06
C ALA A 280 -12.52 10.16 4.21
N GLY A 281 -12.14 9.57 5.35
CA GLY A 281 -13.02 9.38 6.52
C GLY A 281 -13.93 8.15 6.43
N GLY A 282 -13.63 7.21 5.54
CA GLY A 282 -14.31 5.93 5.41
C GLY A 282 -13.90 4.92 6.48
N SER A 283 -14.72 3.87 6.62
CA SER A 283 -14.52 2.77 7.57
C SER A 283 -14.64 1.41 6.88
N SER A 284 -14.07 0.36 7.49
CA SER A 284 -14.19 -1.01 6.97
C SER A 284 -15.61 -1.57 7.00
N SER A 285 -16.51 -0.97 7.79
CA SER A 285 -17.92 -1.32 7.84
C SER A 285 -18.78 -0.64 6.77
N ASP A 286 -18.29 0.45 6.17
CA ASP A 286 -19.06 1.20 5.17
C ASP A 286 -19.40 0.30 3.96
N ASN A 287 -20.58 0.53 3.37
CA ASN A 287 -20.92 -0.08 2.08
C ASN A 287 -20.34 0.76 0.92
N GLY A 288 -20.34 0.18 -0.27
CA GLY A 288 -19.75 0.79 -1.46
C GLY A 288 -20.31 2.18 -1.78
N ASN A 289 -21.60 2.43 -1.60
CA ASN A 289 -22.19 3.75 -1.89
C ASN A 289 -21.68 4.81 -0.91
N VAL A 290 -21.65 4.48 0.39
CA VAL A 290 -21.13 5.37 1.44
C VAL A 290 -19.64 5.67 1.21
N VAL A 291 -18.88 4.65 0.80
CA VAL A 291 -17.46 4.82 0.46
C VAL A 291 -17.28 5.80 -0.70
N ILE A 292 -18.03 5.63 -1.78
CA ILE A 292 -17.95 6.52 -2.94
C ILE A 292 -18.38 7.95 -2.59
N GLU A 293 -19.46 8.11 -1.84
CA GLU A 293 -19.93 9.42 -1.37
C GLU A 293 -18.84 10.14 -0.55
N LYS A 294 -18.18 9.43 0.36
CA LYS A 294 -17.07 9.98 1.15
C LYS A 294 -15.88 10.38 0.29
N LEU A 295 -15.52 9.56 -0.71
CA LEU A 295 -14.45 9.88 -1.66
C LEU A 295 -14.78 11.14 -2.47
N GLU A 296 -15.97 11.20 -3.07
CA GLU A 296 -16.42 12.35 -3.85
C GLU A 296 -16.48 13.62 -2.99
N LYS A 297 -16.99 13.52 -1.76
CA LYS A 297 -17.01 14.65 -0.82
C LYS A 297 -15.60 15.11 -0.42
N HIS A 298 -14.68 14.18 -0.19
CA HIS A 298 -13.32 14.51 0.25
C HIS A 298 -12.47 15.11 -0.86
N ILE A 299 -12.65 14.64 -2.10
CA ILE A 299 -11.96 15.15 -3.29
C ILE A 299 -12.63 16.44 -3.81
N GLY A 300 -13.94 16.59 -3.62
CA GLY A 300 -14.71 17.73 -4.07
C GLY A 300 -15.32 17.53 -5.47
N SER A 301 -15.86 18.61 -6.04
CA SER A 301 -16.70 18.60 -7.26
C SER A 301 -16.02 18.05 -8.52
N SER A 302 -14.72 17.80 -8.49
CA SER A 302 -13.94 17.27 -9.62
C SER A 302 -14.14 15.76 -9.83
N LEU A 303 -14.60 15.02 -8.81
CA LEU A 303 -14.87 13.59 -8.93
C LEU A 303 -16.37 13.32 -9.01
N VAL A 304 -16.81 12.78 -10.15
CA VAL A 304 -18.14 12.17 -10.30
C VAL A 304 -17.94 10.85 -11.01
N LEU A 305 -18.08 9.74 -10.28
CA LEU A 305 -17.85 8.43 -10.86
C LEU A 305 -19.08 7.94 -11.64
N PRO A 306 -18.92 7.47 -12.90
CA PRO A 306 -20.03 6.93 -13.66
C PRO A 306 -20.69 5.73 -12.95
N ASN A 307 -22.01 5.80 -12.84
CA ASN A 307 -22.84 4.72 -12.31
C ASN A 307 -23.13 3.66 -13.38
N ILE A 308 -23.25 2.41 -12.95
CA ILE A 308 -23.79 1.34 -13.78
C ILE A 308 -25.32 1.34 -13.63
N VAL A 309 -26.04 1.52 -14.72
CA VAL A 309 -27.48 1.29 -14.76
C VAL A 309 -27.69 -0.19 -15.05
N SER A 310 -28.07 -1.01 -14.07
CA SER A 310 -28.39 -2.42 -14.36
C SER A 310 -29.64 -2.50 -15.24
N SER A 311 -29.51 -3.14 -16.40
CA SER A 311 -30.60 -3.38 -17.36
C SER A 311 -31.40 -4.66 -17.10
N ASP A 312 -30.91 -5.62 -16.30
CA ASP A 312 -31.43 -7.01 -16.36
C ASP A 312 -31.77 -7.68 -15.01
N ALA A 313 -32.51 -7.01 -14.12
CA ALA A 313 -33.08 -7.67 -12.92
C ALA A 313 -34.58 -7.36 -12.75
N PRO A 314 -35.43 -8.35 -12.40
CA PRO A 314 -36.81 -8.09 -12.00
C PRO A 314 -36.79 -7.41 -10.62
N ARG A 315 -37.07 -6.11 -10.60
CA ARG A 315 -36.89 -5.23 -9.44
C ARG A 315 -38.17 -5.04 -8.64
N THR A 316 -38.03 -5.06 -7.32
CA THR A 316 -38.97 -4.39 -6.41
C THR A 316 -38.59 -2.90 -6.27
N ASP A 317 -39.55 -2.03 -5.93
CA ASP A 317 -39.35 -0.57 -5.93
C ASP A 317 -38.28 -0.06 -4.93
N ALA A 318 -37.82 -0.90 -3.99
CA ALA A 318 -36.71 -0.57 -3.08
C ALA A 318 -35.31 -0.65 -3.72
N GLU A 319 -35.14 -1.40 -4.83
CA GLU A 319 -33.85 -1.61 -5.50
C GLU A 319 -33.60 -0.66 -6.67
N ARG A 320 -34.60 0.17 -7.04
CA ARG A 320 -34.53 1.13 -8.14
C ARG A 320 -33.69 2.38 -7.82
N SER A 321 -33.27 2.60 -6.58
CA SER A 321 -32.74 3.90 -6.12
C SER A 321 -31.22 4.00 -5.91
N SER A 322 -30.42 2.94 -6.01
CA SER A 322 -28.97 3.06 -5.86
C SER A 322 -28.25 2.82 -7.18
N ALA A 323 -27.97 3.89 -7.92
CA ALA A 323 -26.95 3.86 -8.94
C ALA A 323 -25.61 3.48 -8.25
N ARG A 324 -24.96 2.40 -8.69
CA ARG A 324 -23.71 1.90 -8.06
C ARG A 324 -22.56 2.02 -9.04
N THR A 325 -21.43 2.55 -8.57
CA THR A 325 -20.19 2.58 -9.34
C THR A 325 -19.52 1.21 -9.33
N LYS A 326 -18.65 0.92 -10.29
CA LYS A 326 -17.87 -0.34 -10.33
C LYS A 326 -16.96 -0.45 -9.10
N LEU A 327 -16.36 0.66 -8.67
CA LEU A 327 -15.57 0.70 -7.43
C LEU A 327 -16.41 0.41 -6.17
N GLY A 328 -17.65 0.90 -6.10
CA GLY A 328 -18.55 0.60 -4.99
C GLY A 328 -18.95 -0.88 -4.95
N ILE A 329 -19.24 -1.49 -6.10
CA ILE A 329 -19.50 -2.93 -6.20
C ILE A 329 -18.26 -3.74 -5.81
N TYR A 330 -17.09 -3.33 -6.30
CA TYR A 330 -15.81 -3.93 -5.95
C TYR A 330 -15.58 -3.93 -4.44
N TRP A 331 -15.74 -2.78 -3.78
CA TRP A 331 -15.60 -2.64 -2.33
C TRP A 331 -16.51 -3.61 -1.57
N ASP A 332 -17.79 -3.66 -1.93
CA ASP A 332 -18.75 -4.54 -1.27
C ASP A 332 -18.48 -6.02 -1.53
N THR A 333 -17.79 -6.35 -2.63
CA THR A 333 -17.39 -7.72 -2.93
C THR A 333 -16.16 -8.13 -2.13
N VAL A 334 -15.11 -7.29 -2.10
CA VAL A 334 -13.85 -7.66 -1.43
C VAL A 334 -13.96 -7.65 0.09
N LYS A 335 -14.83 -6.83 0.68
CA LYS A 335 -15.02 -6.79 2.15
C LYS A 335 -15.56 -8.09 2.73
N GLU A 336 -16.23 -8.91 1.93
CA GLU A 336 -16.79 -10.19 2.37
C GLU A 336 -15.74 -11.31 2.49
N ARG A 337 -14.57 -11.13 1.88
CA ARG A 337 -13.49 -12.13 1.84
C ARG A 337 -12.85 -12.34 3.22
N SER A 338 -12.33 -13.54 3.46
CA SER A 338 -11.59 -13.86 4.69
C SER A 338 -10.30 -13.05 4.81
N SER A 339 -9.60 -12.82 3.69
CA SER A 339 -8.42 -11.95 3.61
C SER A 339 -8.70 -10.54 4.11
N TRP A 340 -9.81 -9.94 3.67
CA TRP A 340 -10.24 -8.64 4.16
C TRP A 340 -10.47 -8.65 5.67
N LYS A 341 -11.23 -9.63 6.17
CA LYS A 341 -11.55 -9.75 7.60
C LYS A 341 -10.29 -9.92 8.45
N LYS A 342 -9.29 -10.63 7.95
CA LYS A 342 -8.00 -10.84 8.64
C LYS A 342 -7.13 -9.59 8.65
N VAL A 343 -7.04 -8.88 7.52
CA VAL A 343 -6.16 -7.70 7.39
C VAL A 343 -6.82 -6.43 7.97
N TYR A 344 -8.11 -6.20 7.70
CA TYR A 344 -8.83 -4.98 8.06
C TYR A 344 -9.91 -5.17 9.13
N GLY A 345 -9.94 -6.31 9.81
CA GLY A 345 -10.90 -6.60 10.88
C GLY A 345 -10.82 -5.65 12.07
N HIS A 346 -9.66 -5.02 12.27
CA HIS A 346 -9.44 -4.02 13.32
C HIS A 346 -9.54 -2.56 12.82
N GLY A 347 -9.93 -2.35 11.56
CA GLY A 347 -10.04 -1.05 10.93
C GLY A 347 -9.15 -0.91 9.70
N LEU A 348 -9.47 0.11 8.89
CA LEU A 348 -8.62 0.54 7.79
C LEU A 348 -7.38 1.24 8.37
N HIS A 349 -6.26 1.14 7.68
CA HIS A 349 -4.99 1.73 8.13
C HIS A 349 -4.18 2.32 6.99
#